data_AF-A0A6S7ALC4-F1
#
_entry.id   AF-A0A6S7ALC4-F1
#
_cell.length_a   1.000
_cell.length_b   1.000
_cell.length_c   1.000
_cell.angle_alpha   90.00
_cell.angle_beta   90.00
_cell.angle_gamma   90.00
#
_symmetry.space_group_name_H-M   'P 1'
#
loop_
_entity.id
_entity.type
_entity.pdbx_description
1 polymer ?
#
loop_
_entity_poly.entity_id
_entity_poly.type
_entity_poly.pdbx_seq_one_letter_code
_entity_poly.pdbx_strand_id
1 'polypeptide(L)'
;MAQWAPASDASAARAAARRLYLLFRIGGDRYALDAGDVVEVLGMRVLKQVPGAPAWVAGMLDRRGVPVPVIDMSQLAGKSAAAAVTSTRLALVRYGVDAADGGNGGNSGNGGNGGNGGRLLGLILEQATETVHYDPAAFKPYGLDNPGARYLGPVLSDAHGMVQAVKVADLLPASVRALLYPPDDRRDANADANSDANAGANADANAGENSSANAAANAGANPGTPS
;
A
#
# COMPACT_ATOMS: atom_id res chain seq x y z
N MET A 1 45.57 25.27 25.38
CA MET A 1 45.41 24.55 24.10
C MET A 1 43.98 24.03 24.05
N ALA A 2 43.07 24.71 23.34
CA ALA A 2 41.70 24.25 23.19
C ALA A 2 41.60 23.48 21.87
N GLN A 3 41.42 22.16 21.95
CA GLN A 3 41.37 21.27 20.79
C GLN A 3 39.90 21.03 20.38
N TRP A 4 39.63 21.39 19.13
CA TRP A 4 38.39 21.24 18.36
C TRP A 4 37.87 19.79 18.33
N ALA A 5 36.58 19.60 18.61
CA ALA A 5 35.85 18.34 18.47
C ALA A 5 35.12 18.27 17.10
N PRO A 6 34.91 17.08 16.52
CA PRO A 6 34.54 16.93 15.12
C PRO A 6 33.05 17.24 14.84
N ALA A 7 32.77 18.27 14.04
CA ALA A 7 31.46 18.53 13.46
C ALA A 7 31.09 17.54 12.31
N SER A 8 31.98 16.62 11.96
CA SER A 8 31.90 15.77 10.76
C SER A 8 30.93 14.58 10.87
N ASP A 9 30.72 14.03 12.06
CA ASP A 9 29.92 12.79 12.23
C ASP A 9 28.41 13.06 12.11
N ALA A 10 27.94 14.17 12.69
CA ALA A 10 26.53 14.57 12.63
C ALA A 10 26.09 14.99 11.21
N SER A 11 26.97 15.61 10.42
CA SER A 11 26.68 15.98 9.03
C SER A 11 26.61 14.75 8.11
N ALA A 12 27.47 13.75 8.33
CA ALA A 12 27.45 12.50 7.58
C ALA A 12 26.23 11.64 7.94
N ALA A 13 25.90 11.52 9.24
CA ALA A 13 24.69 10.85 9.69
C ALA A 13 23.41 11.54 9.17
N ARG A 14 23.40 12.88 9.15
CA ARG A 14 22.27 13.66 8.61
C ARG A 14 22.17 13.56 7.09
N ALA A 15 23.28 13.42 6.38
CA ALA A 15 23.29 13.12 4.94
C ALA A 15 22.77 11.70 4.67
N ALA A 16 23.13 10.72 5.50
CA ALA A 16 22.63 9.34 5.42
C ALA A 16 21.12 9.22 5.75
N ALA A 17 20.56 10.19 6.48
CA ALA A 17 19.14 10.24 6.82
C ALA A 17 18.24 10.97 5.79
N ARG A 18 18.82 11.57 4.73
CA ARG A 18 18.01 12.27 3.72
C ARG A 18 17.26 11.27 2.84
N ARG A 19 16.00 11.56 2.56
CA ARG A 19 15.17 10.82 1.61
C ARG A 19 14.99 11.61 0.32
N LEU A 20 14.86 10.89 -0.78
CA LEU A 20 14.56 11.46 -2.09
C LEU A 20 13.06 11.71 -2.20
N TYR A 21 12.69 12.89 -2.69
CA TYR A 21 11.31 13.28 -2.95
C TYR A 21 11.14 13.70 -4.41
N LEU A 22 10.02 13.35 -5.02
CA LEU A 22 9.55 13.92 -6.27
C LEU A 22 8.79 15.22 -5.97
N LEU A 23 9.26 16.33 -6.53
CA LEU A 23 8.57 17.61 -6.44
C LEU A 23 7.56 17.76 -7.55
N PHE A 24 6.41 18.34 -7.22
CA PHE A 24 5.36 18.68 -8.17
C PHE A 24 4.58 19.90 -7.67
N ARG A 25 3.64 20.37 -8.47
CA ARG A 25 2.80 21.53 -8.14
C ARG A 25 1.33 21.25 -8.30
N ILE A 26 0.54 21.99 -7.51
CA ILE A 26 -0.89 22.13 -7.69
C ILE A 26 -1.18 23.63 -7.74
N GLY A 27 -1.50 24.16 -8.91
CA GLY A 27 -1.47 25.61 -9.14
C GLY A 27 -0.08 26.21 -8.83
N GLY A 28 -0.02 27.23 -7.96
CA GLY A 28 1.25 27.88 -7.60
C GLY A 28 2.09 27.16 -6.53
N ASP A 29 1.46 26.26 -5.77
CA ASP A 29 2.01 25.69 -4.55
C ASP A 29 2.86 24.44 -4.82
N ARG A 30 3.88 24.20 -3.99
CA ARG A 30 4.84 23.11 -4.17
C ARG A 30 4.60 21.97 -3.19
N TYR A 31 4.64 20.75 -3.71
CA TYR A 31 4.39 19.54 -2.98
C TYR A 31 5.52 18.53 -3.17
N ALA A 32 5.72 17.68 -2.17
CA ALA A 32 6.72 16.64 -2.17
C ALA A 32 6.07 15.27 -1.95
N LEU A 33 6.37 14.34 -2.86
CA LEU A 33 5.99 12.94 -2.76
C LEU A 33 7.24 12.12 -2.42
N ASP A 34 7.19 11.29 -1.38
CA ASP A 34 8.33 10.42 -1.03
C ASP A 34 8.61 9.49 -2.23
N ALA A 35 9.82 9.58 -2.79
CA ALA A 35 10.20 8.74 -3.93
C ALA A 35 10.26 7.26 -3.54
N GLY A 36 10.35 6.96 -2.24
CA GLY A 36 10.19 5.64 -1.67
C GLY A 36 8.78 5.05 -1.84
N ASP A 37 7.76 5.85 -2.15
CA ASP A 37 6.42 5.34 -2.52
C ASP A 37 6.23 5.24 -4.03
N VAL A 38 7.06 5.92 -4.83
CA VAL A 38 6.97 5.96 -6.29
C VAL A 38 7.53 4.67 -6.90
N VAL A 39 6.73 4.00 -7.71
CA VAL A 39 7.11 2.81 -8.48
C VAL A 39 7.66 3.20 -9.85
N GLU A 40 7.02 4.16 -10.51
CA GLU A 40 7.35 4.54 -11.88
C GLU A 40 6.81 5.94 -12.19
N VAL A 41 7.53 6.73 -12.98
CA VAL A 41 7.06 8.03 -13.50
C VAL A 41 6.94 7.94 -15.02
N LEU A 42 5.72 8.12 -15.51
CA LEU A 42 5.34 8.01 -16.91
C LEU A 42 5.01 9.40 -17.49
N GLY A 43 5.12 9.53 -18.81
CA GLY A 43 4.37 10.57 -19.52
C GLY A 43 2.86 10.29 -19.47
N MET A 44 2.04 11.29 -19.78
CA MET A 44 0.59 11.13 -19.82
C MET A 44 0.16 9.97 -20.74
N ARG A 45 -0.93 9.29 -20.35
CA ARG A 45 -1.50 8.13 -21.02
C ARG A 45 -3.01 8.32 -21.17
N VAL A 46 -3.60 7.61 -22.13
CA VAL A 46 -5.06 7.54 -22.26
C VAL A 46 -5.62 6.72 -21.11
N LEU A 47 -6.66 7.23 -20.45
CA LEU A 47 -7.31 6.59 -19.31
C LEU A 47 -8.74 6.18 -19.70
N LYS A 48 -9.16 4.99 -19.26
CA LYS A 48 -10.55 4.58 -19.35
C LYS A 48 -11.36 5.29 -18.27
N GLN A 49 -12.41 6.00 -18.66
CA GLN A 49 -13.26 6.71 -17.71
C GLN A 49 -13.97 5.75 -16.75
N VAL A 50 -14.17 6.19 -15.49
CA VAL A 50 -14.90 5.47 -14.46
C VAL A 50 -16.24 6.19 -14.24
N PRO A 51 -17.36 5.67 -14.76
CA PRO A 51 -18.67 6.30 -14.56
C PRO A 51 -19.04 6.41 -13.08
N GLY A 52 -19.59 7.55 -12.69
CA GLY A 52 -20.03 7.81 -11.31
C GLY A 52 -18.90 8.10 -10.32
N ALA A 53 -17.63 8.07 -10.75
CA ALA A 53 -16.53 8.48 -9.90
C ALA A 53 -16.48 10.02 -9.75
N PRO A 54 -15.94 10.55 -8.63
CA PRO A 54 -15.66 11.98 -8.50
C PRO A 54 -14.77 12.50 -9.64
N ALA A 55 -14.91 13.77 -10.01
CA ALA A 55 -14.18 14.36 -11.14
C ALA A 55 -12.65 14.25 -11.02
N TRP A 56 -12.12 14.24 -9.79
CA TRP A 56 -10.70 14.04 -9.52
C TRP A 56 -10.20 12.60 -9.74
N VAL A 57 -11.09 11.65 -9.99
CA VAL A 57 -10.74 10.32 -10.51
C VAL A 57 -10.65 10.42 -12.03
N ALA A 58 -9.44 10.58 -12.53
CA ALA A 58 -9.18 10.77 -13.96
C ALA A 58 -9.47 9.52 -14.81
N GLY A 59 -9.46 8.33 -14.20
CA GLY A 59 -9.87 7.08 -14.83
C GLY A 59 -9.02 5.88 -14.42
N MET A 60 -9.00 4.84 -15.26
CA MET A 60 -8.19 3.63 -15.11
C MET A 60 -7.10 3.59 -16.17
N LEU A 61 -5.87 3.33 -15.74
CA LEU A 61 -4.72 2.99 -16.57
C LEU A 61 -4.63 1.46 -16.71
N ASP A 62 -4.43 0.95 -17.91
CA ASP A 62 -4.01 -0.45 -18.09
C ASP A 62 -2.49 -0.59 -17.91
N ARG A 63 -2.07 -1.29 -16.86
CA ARG A 63 -0.66 -1.62 -16.60
C ARG A 63 -0.45 -3.10 -16.82
N ARG A 64 -0.06 -3.48 -18.04
CA ARG A 64 0.24 -4.87 -18.43
C ARG A 64 -0.93 -5.82 -18.13
N GLY A 65 -2.17 -5.40 -18.43
CA GLY A 65 -3.39 -6.16 -18.16
C GLY A 65 -3.96 -5.95 -16.75
N VAL A 66 -3.29 -5.19 -15.88
CA VAL A 66 -3.76 -4.88 -14.52
C VAL A 66 -4.32 -3.45 -14.50
N PRO A 67 -5.61 -3.26 -14.20
CA PRO A 67 -6.20 -1.93 -14.10
C PRO A 67 -5.69 -1.19 -12.85
N VAL A 68 -5.18 0.03 -13.04
CA VAL A 68 -4.67 0.90 -11.99
C VAL A 68 -5.50 2.19 -11.98
N PRO A 69 -6.19 2.53 -10.88
CA PRO A 69 -6.93 3.79 -10.82
C PRO A 69 -5.96 4.98 -10.84
N VAL A 70 -6.38 6.07 -11.46
CA VAL A 70 -5.60 7.29 -11.62
C VAL A 70 -6.42 8.48 -11.12
N ILE A 71 -5.79 9.30 -10.28
CA ILE A 71 -6.39 10.54 -9.77
C ILE A 71 -5.61 11.76 -10.25
N ASP A 72 -6.32 12.87 -10.41
CA ASP A 72 -5.75 14.18 -10.71
C ASP A 72 -5.57 14.97 -9.42
N MET A 73 -4.32 15.24 -9.04
CA MET A 73 -4.01 15.94 -7.79
C MET A 73 -4.49 17.39 -7.79
N SER A 74 -4.55 18.04 -8.96
CA SER A 74 -5.08 19.40 -9.08
C SER A 74 -6.59 19.42 -8.83
N GLN A 75 -7.33 18.47 -9.41
CA GLN A 75 -8.78 18.34 -9.14
C GLN A 75 -9.08 17.85 -7.72
N LEU A 76 -8.25 16.96 -7.16
CA LEU A 76 -8.40 16.51 -5.78
C LEU A 76 -8.31 17.69 -4.80
N ALA A 77 -7.41 18.64 -5.08
CA ALA A 77 -7.27 19.87 -4.32
C ALA A 77 -8.31 20.95 -4.65
N GLY A 78 -9.34 20.63 -5.46
CA GLY A 78 -10.41 21.55 -5.85
C GLY A 78 -10.02 22.58 -6.91
N LYS A 79 -8.92 22.39 -7.63
CA LYS A 79 -8.53 23.21 -8.79
C LYS A 79 -9.05 22.58 -10.09
N SER A 80 -8.83 23.25 -11.21
CA SER A 80 -9.10 22.68 -12.54
C SER A 80 -8.21 21.47 -12.82
N ALA A 81 -8.60 20.66 -13.81
CA ALA A 81 -7.79 19.56 -14.32
C ALA A 81 -6.36 20.00 -14.66
N ALA A 82 -5.39 19.14 -14.35
CA ALA A 82 -3.99 19.36 -14.67
C ALA A 82 -3.79 19.64 -16.16
N ALA A 83 -2.97 20.64 -16.49
CA ALA A 83 -2.68 20.97 -17.88
C ALA A 83 -1.93 19.81 -18.56
N ALA A 84 -2.33 19.46 -19.78
CA ALA A 84 -1.70 18.39 -20.56
C ALA A 84 -0.40 18.86 -21.23
N VAL A 85 0.63 19.15 -20.43
CA VAL A 85 1.96 19.58 -20.89
C VAL A 85 3.03 18.52 -20.61
N THR A 86 4.22 18.64 -21.23
CA THR A 86 5.31 17.64 -21.10
C THR A 86 5.82 17.47 -19.67
N SER A 87 5.71 18.50 -18.83
CA SER A 87 6.09 18.45 -17.42
C SER A 87 5.00 17.85 -16.52
N THR A 88 3.82 17.57 -17.08
CA THR A 88 2.76 16.81 -16.38
C THR A 88 3.06 15.32 -16.52
N ARG A 89 3.16 14.64 -15.38
CA ARG A 89 3.55 13.23 -15.31
C ARG A 89 2.47 12.40 -14.64
N LEU A 90 2.46 11.13 -14.98
CA LEU A 90 1.70 10.10 -14.31
C LEU A 90 2.65 9.32 -13.40
N ALA A 91 2.61 9.57 -12.10
CA ALA A 91 3.40 8.81 -11.12
C ALA A 91 2.59 7.63 -10.59
N LEU A 92 3.09 6.42 -10.76
CA LEU A 92 2.53 5.23 -10.13
C LEU A 92 3.14 5.10 -8.73
N VAL A 93 2.29 5.03 -7.71
CA VAL A 93 2.70 4.91 -6.31
C VAL A 93 2.17 3.64 -5.67
N ARG A 94 2.89 3.13 -4.67
CA ARG A 94 2.39 2.09 -3.77
C ARG A 94 1.35 2.70 -2.83
N TYR A 95 0.14 2.19 -2.94
CA TYR A 95 -1.00 2.53 -2.10
C TYR A 95 -1.29 1.35 -1.18
N GLY A 96 -1.06 1.52 0.12
CA GLY A 96 -1.35 0.52 1.14
C GLY A 96 -2.13 1.16 2.27
N VAL A 97 -3.22 0.51 2.69
CA VAL A 97 -4.06 1.01 3.80
C VAL A 97 -4.17 -0.02 4.93
N ASP A 98 -3.51 -1.17 4.78
CA ASP A 98 -3.61 -2.32 5.69
C ASP A 98 -3.01 -2.06 7.08
N ALA A 99 -2.31 -0.93 7.28
CA ALA A 99 -1.75 -0.54 8.58
C ALA A 99 -2.57 0.53 9.32
N ALA A 100 -3.54 1.19 8.67
CA ALA A 100 -4.25 2.34 9.25
C ALA A 100 -5.58 1.98 9.90
N ASP A 101 -6.23 0.90 9.46
CA ASP A 101 -7.44 0.36 10.04
C ASP A 101 -7.05 -0.80 10.99
N GLY A 102 -6.92 -0.53 12.30
CA GLY A 102 -6.50 -1.47 13.35
C GLY A 102 -7.44 -2.66 13.61
N GLY A 103 -7.84 -3.39 12.56
CA GLY A 103 -8.62 -4.61 12.64
C GLY A 103 -7.73 -5.82 12.90
N ASN A 104 -7.83 -6.37 14.11
CA ASN A 104 -7.42 -7.70 14.56
C ASN A 104 -6.73 -8.60 13.52
N GLY A 105 -5.45 -8.91 13.75
CA GLY A 105 -4.67 -9.89 12.99
C GLY A 105 -5.26 -11.29 13.11
N GLY A 106 -6.23 -11.59 12.25
CA GLY A 106 -6.76 -12.93 12.03
C GLY A 106 -5.89 -13.67 11.02
N ASN A 107 -5.07 -14.59 11.51
CA ASN A 107 -4.33 -15.57 10.72
C ASN A 107 -5.26 -16.28 9.72
N SER A 108 -5.09 -16.04 8.42
CA SER A 108 -5.60 -16.91 7.37
C SER A 108 -4.49 -17.19 6.37
N GLY A 109 -4.02 -18.42 6.44
CA GLY A 109 -2.93 -18.94 5.63
C GLY A 109 -3.33 -19.12 4.16
N ASN A 110 -2.38 -18.75 3.31
CA ASN A 110 -2.01 -19.34 2.03
C ASN A 110 -3.12 -19.77 1.04
N GLY A 111 -3.21 -19.05 -0.09
CA GLY A 111 -3.76 -19.64 -1.32
C GLY A 111 -4.22 -18.66 -2.39
N GLY A 112 -3.35 -18.38 -3.37
CA GLY A 112 -3.77 -18.11 -4.75
C GLY A 112 -3.68 -16.67 -5.27
N ASN A 113 -2.49 -16.26 -5.71
CA ASN A 113 -2.20 -15.20 -6.69
C ASN A 113 -3.08 -13.93 -6.69
N GLY A 114 -3.30 -13.32 -5.53
CA GLY A 114 -3.86 -11.98 -5.35
C GLY A 114 -2.91 -11.16 -4.50
N GLY A 115 -1.66 -11.05 -4.99
CA GLY A 115 -0.45 -10.90 -4.20
C GLY A 115 -0.53 -9.95 -3.01
N ASN A 116 0.19 -10.34 -1.97
CA ASN A 116 0.73 -9.50 -0.91
C ASN A 116 1.74 -8.46 -1.49
N GLY A 117 1.38 -7.85 -2.62
CA GLY A 117 2.11 -6.85 -3.38
C GLY A 117 1.24 -5.60 -3.40
N GLY A 118 1.78 -4.51 -2.86
CA GLY A 118 1.02 -3.29 -2.59
C GLY A 118 0.15 -2.85 -3.78
N ARG A 119 -1.06 -2.37 -3.48
CA ARG A 119 -1.97 -1.81 -4.49
C ARG A 119 -1.28 -0.63 -5.16
N LEU A 120 -1.56 -0.37 -6.43
CA LEU A 120 -1.02 0.79 -7.13
C LEU A 120 -2.09 1.85 -7.30
N LEU A 121 -1.68 3.11 -7.21
CA LEU A 121 -2.47 4.29 -7.54
C LEU A 121 -1.66 5.15 -8.51
N GLY A 122 -2.28 5.66 -9.55
CA GLY A 122 -1.69 6.65 -10.45
C GLY A 122 -2.04 8.06 -10.00
N LEU A 123 -1.05 8.94 -10.00
CA LEU A 123 -1.21 10.36 -9.69
C LEU A 123 -0.83 11.18 -10.92
N ILE A 124 -1.74 12.02 -11.40
CA ILE A 124 -1.41 13.07 -12.37
C ILE A 124 -0.86 14.26 -11.59
N LEU A 125 0.38 14.64 -11.92
CA LEU A 125 1.16 15.64 -11.21
C LEU A 125 1.68 16.70 -12.18
N GLU A 126 1.36 17.98 -11.95
CA GLU A 126 1.91 19.08 -12.75
C GLU A 126 3.34 19.41 -12.33
N GLN A 127 4.21 19.74 -13.30
CA GLN A 127 5.61 20.10 -13.07
C GLN A 127 6.42 19.04 -12.31
N ALA A 128 6.13 17.76 -12.52
CA ALA A 128 6.74 16.64 -11.80
C ALA A 128 8.03 16.14 -12.47
N THR A 129 9.03 17.01 -12.61
CA THR A 129 10.30 16.71 -13.29
C THR A 129 11.53 16.82 -12.40
N GLU A 130 11.36 17.31 -11.17
CA GLU A 130 12.45 17.60 -10.24
C GLU A 130 12.42 16.63 -9.07
N THR A 131 13.60 16.16 -8.64
CA THR A 131 13.76 15.38 -7.41
C THR A 131 14.75 16.05 -6.47
N VAL A 132 14.45 16.02 -5.17
CA VAL A 132 15.25 16.69 -4.14
C VAL A 132 15.41 15.77 -2.93
N HIS A 133 16.59 15.80 -2.31
CA HIS A 133 16.81 15.13 -1.05
C HIS A 133 16.42 16.04 0.12
N TYR A 134 15.44 15.65 0.93
CA TYR A 134 15.11 16.32 2.18
C TYR A 134 15.41 15.45 3.39
N ASP A 135 15.73 16.09 4.51
CA ASP A 135 15.72 15.47 5.82
C ASP A 135 14.25 15.32 6.26
N PRO A 136 13.71 14.10 6.43
CA PRO A 136 12.32 13.91 6.84
C PRO A 136 11.99 14.60 8.17
N ALA A 137 12.96 14.74 9.08
CA ALA A 137 12.78 15.43 10.36
C ALA A 137 12.68 16.97 10.22
N ALA A 138 13.02 17.53 9.06
CA ALA A 138 12.86 18.95 8.78
C ALA A 138 11.41 19.32 8.41
N PHE A 139 10.56 18.35 8.07
CA PHE A 139 9.14 18.57 7.86
C PHE A 139 8.43 18.72 9.21
N LYS A 140 7.73 19.84 9.39
CA LYS A 140 7.02 20.19 10.64
C LYS A 140 5.51 20.08 10.44
N PRO A 141 4.74 19.60 11.44
CA PRO A 141 3.28 19.60 11.37
C PRO A 141 2.76 21.02 11.12
N TYR A 142 1.91 21.15 10.11
CA TYR A 142 1.18 22.39 9.85
C TYR A 142 -0.14 22.28 10.61
N GLY A 143 -0.36 23.14 11.61
CA GLY A 143 -1.46 23.03 12.59
C GLY A 143 -2.87 23.26 12.04
N LEU A 144 -3.12 22.96 10.77
CA LEU A 144 -4.45 22.97 10.18
C LEU A 144 -5.02 21.56 10.21
N ASP A 145 -6.14 21.40 10.91
CA ASP A 145 -6.96 20.20 10.80
C ASP A 145 -7.93 20.39 9.63
N ASN A 146 -7.69 19.68 8.52
CA ASN A 146 -8.56 19.69 7.35
C ASN A 146 -9.01 18.26 7.02
N PRO A 147 -10.22 17.84 7.47
CA PRO A 147 -10.75 16.51 7.22
C PRO A 147 -10.88 16.16 5.73
N GLY A 148 -11.02 17.16 4.86
CA GLY A 148 -11.12 16.98 3.41
C GLY A 148 -9.78 16.88 2.69
N ALA A 149 -8.67 17.16 3.37
CA ALA A 149 -7.33 17.15 2.79
C ALA A 149 -6.33 16.38 3.67
N ARG A 150 -6.74 15.23 4.20
CA ARG A 150 -5.92 14.36 5.09
C ARG A 150 -4.60 13.91 4.47
N TYR A 151 -4.55 13.85 3.14
CA TYR A 151 -3.36 13.58 2.36
C TYR A 151 -2.29 14.68 2.46
N LEU A 152 -2.66 15.88 2.90
CA LEU A 152 -1.72 16.96 3.15
C LEU A 152 -0.98 16.72 4.46
N GLY A 153 0.30 16.42 4.32
CA GLY A 153 1.21 16.16 5.40
C GLY A 153 1.92 17.41 5.92
N PRO A 154 3.02 17.21 6.67
CA PRO A 154 3.80 18.30 7.23
C PRO A 154 4.46 19.17 6.16
N VAL A 155 4.92 20.35 6.56
CA VAL A 155 5.50 21.37 5.69
C VAL A 155 6.98 21.57 6.00
N LEU A 156 7.76 21.79 4.96
CA LEU A 156 9.15 22.19 5.01
C LEU A 156 9.31 23.55 4.33
N SER A 157 10.21 24.40 4.83
CA SER A 157 10.61 25.63 4.14
C SER A 157 12.01 25.47 3.57
N ASP A 158 12.16 25.74 2.27
CA ASP A 158 13.42 25.74 1.54
C ASP A 158 13.71 27.15 0.95
N ALA A 159 14.78 27.27 0.15
CA ALA A 159 15.16 28.53 -0.49
C ALA A 159 14.12 29.08 -1.49
N HIS A 160 13.19 28.24 -1.94
CA HIS A 160 12.17 28.56 -2.94
C HIS A 160 10.77 28.71 -2.31
N GLY A 161 10.67 28.67 -0.97
CA GLY A 161 9.43 28.86 -0.20
C GLY A 161 8.98 27.61 0.56
N MET A 162 7.67 27.43 0.69
CA MET A 162 7.10 26.26 1.38
C MET A 162 6.96 25.06 0.44
N VAL A 163 7.15 23.86 0.99
CA VAL A 163 6.94 22.57 0.34
C VAL A 163 6.12 21.69 1.28
N GLN A 164 4.97 21.22 0.81
CA GLN A 164 4.09 20.37 1.61
C GLN A 164 4.25 18.89 1.22
N ALA A 165 4.50 18.02 2.20
CA ALA A 165 4.56 16.58 1.96
C ALA A 165 3.17 16.03 1.66
N VAL A 166 3.08 15.04 0.76
CA VAL A 166 1.85 14.29 0.49
C VAL A 166 1.93 12.89 1.07
N LYS A 167 0.89 12.49 1.79
CA LYS A 167 0.72 11.15 2.35
C LYS A 167 -0.12 10.30 1.41
N VAL A 168 0.51 9.34 0.75
CA VAL A 168 -0.16 8.49 -0.26
C VAL A 168 -1.31 7.68 0.34
N ALA A 169 -1.13 7.13 1.54
CA ALA A 169 -2.14 6.31 2.22
C ALA A 169 -3.47 7.07 2.47
N ASP A 170 -3.38 8.39 2.65
CA ASP A 170 -4.51 9.25 3.03
C ASP A 170 -5.15 9.96 1.82
N LEU A 171 -4.74 9.64 0.58
CA LEU A 171 -5.24 10.26 -0.66
C LEU A 171 -6.71 9.95 -0.94
N LEU A 172 -7.16 8.73 -0.65
CA LEU A 172 -8.50 8.30 -0.99
C LEU A 172 -9.40 8.28 0.25
N PRO A 173 -10.54 9.00 0.24
CA PRO A 173 -11.59 8.78 1.20
C PRO A 173 -12.06 7.33 1.18
N ALA A 174 -12.49 6.80 2.32
CA ALA A 174 -12.88 5.39 2.47
C ALA A 174 -13.93 4.93 1.45
N SER A 175 -14.91 5.78 1.13
CA SER A 175 -15.95 5.49 0.13
C SER A 175 -15.39 5.35 -1.29
N VAL A 176 -14.45 6.21 -1.68
CA VAL A 176 -13.82 6.16 -3.01
C VAL A 176 -12.81 5.01 -3.07
N ARG A 177 -12.11 4.71 -1.98
CA ARG A 177 -11.28 3.52 -1.86
C ARG A 177 -12.09 2.24 -2.13
N ALA A 178 -13.28 2.11 -1.55
CA ALA A 178 -14.15 0.97 -1.78
C ALA A 178 -14.65 0.89 -3.23
N LEU A 179 -14.91 2.04 -3.87
CA LEU A 179 -15.28 2.12 -5.29
C LEU A 179 -14.15 1.68 -6.23
N LEU A 180 -12.91 2.13 -5.98
CA LEU A 180 -11.77 1.92 -6.87
C LEU A 180 -11.06 0.58 -6.64
N TYR A 181 -11.16 0.05 -5.42
CA TYR A 181 -10.59 -1.24 -5.03
C TYR A 181 -11.68 -2.08 -4.34
N PRO A 182 -12.69 -2.55 -5.08
CA PRO A 182 -13.70 -3.42 -4.50
C PRO A 182 -13.05 -4.70 -3.96
N PRO A 183 -13.58 -5.27 -2.87
CA PRO A 183 -13.17 -6.60 -2.44
C PRO A 183 -13.39 -7.60 -3.57
N ASP A 184 -12.56 -8.64 -3.65
CA ASP A 184 -12.72 -9.70 -4.65
C ASP A 184 -13.99 -10.52 -4.34
N ASP A 185 -15.16 -10.12 -4.86
CA ASP A 185 -16.45 -10.84 -4.69
C ASP A 185 -16.44 -12.28 -5.24
N ARG A 186 -15.40 -12.68 -5.99
CA ARG A 186 -15.29 -14.03 -6.58
C ARG A 186 -14.87 -15.13 -5.60
N ARG A 187 -14.55 -14.82 -4.34
CA ARG A 187 -14.16 -15.85 -3.35
C ARG A 187 -15.30 -16.27 -2.42
N ASP A 188 -16.28 -15.40 -2.20
CA ASP A 188 -17.37 -15.68 -1.26
C ASP A 188 -18.39 -16.66 -1.86
N ALA A 189 -18.70 -16.54 -3.15
CA ALA A 189 -19.62 -17.46 -3.83
C ALA A 189 -19.11 -18.90 -3.94
N ASN A 190 -17.80 -19.13 -3.86
CA ASN A 190 -17.20 -20.47 -3.95
C ASN A 190 -16.91 -21.08 -2.56
N ALA A 191 -16.93 -20.28 -1.49
CA ALA A 191 -16.80 -20.74 -0.12
C ALA A 191 -18.11 -21.35 0.39
N ASP A 192 -19.25 -20.74 0.07
CA ASP A 192 -20.59 -21.25 0.45
C ASP A 192 -20.97 -22.53 -0.30
N ALA A 193 -20.51 -22.70 -1.56
CA ALA A 193 -20.77 -23.91 -2.34
C ALA A 193 -19.99 -25.14 -1.83
N ASN A 194 -18.84 -24.94 -1.18
CA ASN A 194 -17.98 -26.02 -0.71
C ASN A 194 -18.28 -26.43 0.76
N SER A 195 -18.99 -25.59 1.53
CA SER A 195 -19.48 -25.93 2.87
C SER A 195 -20.67 -26.90 2.84
N ASP A 196 -21.56 -26.77 1.85
CA ASP A 196 -22.71 -27.67 1.71
C ASP A 196 -22.30 -29.05 1.16
N ALA A 197 -21.25 -29.11 0.33
CA ALA A 197 -20.75 -30.37 -0.22
C ALA A 197 -19.98 -31.23 0.80
N ASN A 198 -19.28 -30.59 1.77
CA ASN A 198 -18.47 -31.31 2.76
C ASN A 198 -19.25 -31.71 4.03
N ALA A 199 -20.42 -31.10 4.27
CA ALA A 199 -21.30 -31.49 5.38
C ALA A 199 -21.99 -32.85 5.14
N GLY A 200 -22.17 -33.26 3.89
CA GLY A 200 -22.82 -34.54 3.53
C GLY A 200 -21.89 -35.77 3.49
N ALA A 201 -20.57 -35.59 3.43
CA ALA A 201 -19.64 -36.70 3.18
C ALA A 201 -19.02 -37.31 4.45
N ASN A 202 -19.09 -36.63 5.59
CA ASN A 202 -18.37 -37.02 6.81
C ASN A 202 -19.22 -37.74 7.87
N ALA A 203 -20.49 -38.06 7.55
CA ALA A 203 -21.41 -38.72 8.49
C ALA A 203 -21.42 -40.27 8.39
N ASP A 204 -20.98 -40.85 7.27
CA ASP A 204 -21.10 -42.31 7.01
C ASP A 204 -19.82 -43.13 7.23
N ALA A 205 -18.68 -42.52 7.58
CA ALA A 205 -17.38 -43.20 7.51
C ALA A 205 -16.72 -43.58 8.85
N ASN A 206 -17.36 -43.36 10.03
CA ASN A 206 -16.71 -43.63 11.32
C ASN A 206 -17.38 -44.72 12.18
N ALA A 207 -18.18 -45.60 11.57
CA ALA A 207 -18.80 -46.73 12.26
C ALA A 207 -18.19 -48.06 11.79
N GLY A 208 -17.00 -48.36 12.30
CA GLY A 208 -16.48 -49.73 12.30
C GLY A 208 -15.13 -49.87 11.62
N GLU A 209 -14.05 -49.77 12.40
CA GLU A 209 -12.77 -50.47 12.18
C GLU A 209 -11.79 -50.05 13.28
N ASN A 210 -11.97 -50.56 14.51
CA ASN A 210 -10.90 -50.50 15.50
C ASN A 210 -10.97 -51.68 16.49
N SER A 211 -10.93 -52.90 15.96
CA SER A 211 -10.94 -54.13 16.77
C SER A 211 -10.15 -55.28 16.14
N SER A 212 -8.91 -55.09 15.67
CA SER A 212 -7.95 -56.21 15.45
C SER A 212 -6.62 -55.77 14.84
N ALA A 213 -5.72 -55.15 15.61
CA ALA A 213 -4.30 -55.04 15.21
C ALA A 213 -3.39 -54.66 16.39
N ASN A 214 -3.37 -55.46 17.45
CA ASN A 214 -2.20 -55.49 18.34
C ASN A 214 -2.00 -56.91 18.89
N ALA A 215 -1.58 -57.80 18.00
CA ALA A 215 -1.12 -59.13 18.34
C ALA A 215 0.08 -59.47 17.46
N ALA A 216 1.13 -60.01 18.08
CA ALA A 216 2.34 -60.58 17.48
C ALA A 216 3.50 -59.61 17.14
N ALA A 217 4.19 -59.12 18.18
CA ALA A 217 5.64 -58.90 18.11
C ALA A 217 6.26 -58.88 19.52
N ASN A 218 6.26 -60.01 20.25
CA ASN A 218 7.34 -60.31 21.21
C ASN A 218 7.31 -61.80 21.60
N ALA A 219 8.18 -62.60 21.00
CA ALA A 219 8.45 -63.96 21.46
C ALA A 219 9.94 -64.24 21.33
N GLY A 220 10.58 -64.51 22.47
CA GLY A 220 11.87 -65.21 22.49
C GLY A 220 12.86 -64.72 23.56
N ALA A 221 12.67 -65.16 24.82
CA ALA A 221 13.67 -65.91 25.61
C ALA A 221 13.40 -65.84 27.13
N ASN A 222 12.96 -66.99 27.66
CA ASN A 222 12.91 -67.45 29.07
C ASN A 222 14.37 -67.80 29.55
N PRO A 223 14.71 -68.26 30.79
CA PRO A 223 13.88 -68.62 31.95
C PRO A 223 14.35 -68.12 33.35
N GLY A 224 13.51 -68.38 34.35
CA GLY A 224 13.62 -67.99 35.78
C GLY A 224 14.85 -68.47 36.55
N THR A 225 15.08 -67.99 37.76
CA THR A 225 14.47 -68.57 38.99
C THR A 225 14.61 -67.62 40.21
N PRO A 226 13.86 -67.86 41.30
CA PRO A 226 13.51 -66.86 42.33
C PRO A 226 14.34 -66.96 43.63
N SER A 227 14.24 -65.88 44.43
CA SER A 227 14.56 -65.73 45.88
C SER A 227 15.98 -66.00 46.35
#